data_AF-A0A1M6WGY7-F1
#
_entry.id   AF-A0A1M6WGY7-F1
#
_cell.length_a   1.000
_cell.length_b   1.000
_cell.length_c   1.000
_cell.angle_alpha   90.00
_cell.angle_beta   90.00
_cell.angle_gamma   90.00
#
_symmetry.space_group_name_H-M   'P 1'
#
loop_
_entity.id
_entity.type
_entity.pdbx_description
1 polymer ?
#
loop_
_entity_poly.entity_id
_entity_poly.type
_entity_poly.pdbx_seq_one_letter_code
_entity_poly.pdbx_strand_id
1 'polypeptide(L)'
;MAALRTLGRLVGRACIAIGGLQLLGGARAEPGMPTDATVDSHVRFMGPVFAGYGVAWLDAARADEPDLTRMRLLAGLMALGGIGRLLTRASLGRPHTFHDLLLAVELAAPVAVEIARRADAGRA
;
A
#
# COMPACT_ATOMS: atom_id res chain seq x y z
N MET A 1 -5.10 -21.57 -3.82
CA MET A 1 -5.60 -20.22 -3.46
C MET A 1 -5.07 -19.69 -2.11
N ALA A 2 -4.15 -20.40 -1.44
CA ALA A 2 -3.66 -19.98 -0.12
C ALA A 2 -2.72 -18.77 -0.25
N ALA A 3 -1.95 -18.68 -1.34
CA ALA A 3 -0.95 -17.63 -1.52
C ALA A 3 -1.59 -16.27 -1.79
N LEU A 4 -2.52 -16.18 -2.75
CA LEU A 4 -3.24 -14.93 -3.05
C LEU A 4 -3.99 -14.40 -1.83
N ARG A 5 -4.66 -15.31 -1.11
CA ARG A 5 -5.40 -14.95 0.09
C ARG A 5 -4.49 -14.43 1.20
N THR A 6 -3.35 -15.09 1.41
CA THR A 6 -2.35 -14.67 2.40
C THR A 6 -1.79 -13.30 2.04
N LEU A 7 -1.41 -13.09 0.78
CA LEU A 7 -0.91 -11.81 0.28
C LEU A 7 -1.92 -10.69 0.54
N GLY A 8 -3.17 -10.84 0.07
CA GLY A 8 -4.18 -9.80 0.22
C GLY A 8 -4.50 -9.49 1.69
N ARG A 9 -4.51 -10.49 2.56
CA ARG A 9 -4.67 -10.29 4.01
C ARG A 9 -3.51 -9.54 4.65
N LEU A 10 -2.27 -9.88 4.29
CA LEU A 10 -1.07 -9.22 4.82
C LEU A 10 -1.01 -7.76 4.36
N VAL A 11 -1.17 -7.52 3.06
CA VAL A 11 -1.16 -6.17 2.49
C VAL A 11 -2.29 -5.34 3.07
N GLY A 12 -3.52 -5.88 3.10
CA GLY A 12 -4.68 -5.16 3.64
C GLY A 12 -4.50 -4.77 5.12
N ARG A 13 -4.01 -5.69 5.96
CA ARG A 13 -3.71 -5.40 7.38
C ARG A 13 -2.61 -4.36 7.54
N ALA A 14 -1.54 -4.44 6.74
CA ALA A 14 -0.46 -3.47 6.77
C ALA A 14 -0.96 -2.07 6.40
N CYS A 15 -1.75 -1.94 5.33
CA CYS A 15 -2.35 -0.67 4.92
C CYS A 15 -3.29 -0.09 6.00
N ILE A 16 -4.12 -0.93 6.63
CA ILE A 16 -4.98 -0.50 7.75
C ILE A 16 -4.15 -0.02 8.94
N ALA A 17 -3.09 -0.74 9.30
CA ALA A 17 -2.22 -0.35 10.42
C ALA A 17 -1.53 0.99 10.13
N ILE A 18 -0.93 1.15 8.94
CA ILE A 18 -0.28 2.40 8.53
C ILE A 18 -1.29 3.55 8.47
N GLY A 19 -2.47 3.34 7.87
CA GLY A 19 -3.51 4.36 7.79
C GLY A 19 -4.04 4.77 9.18
N GLY A 20 -4.17 3.81 10.10
CA GLY A 20 -4.52 4.09 11.50
C GLY A 20 -3.44 4.89 12.23
N LEU A 21 -2.16 4.57 12.00
CA LEU A 21 -1.03 5.34 12.56
C LEU A 21 -1.01 6.78 12.03
N GLN A 22 -1.26 6.99 10.74
CA GLN A 22 -1.35 8.32 10.13
C GLN A 22 -2.54 9.12 10.68
N LEU A 23 -3.71 8.49 10.85
CA LEU A 23 -4.90 9.13 11.41
C LEU A 23 -4.67 9.63 12.85
N LEU A 24 -4.08 8.77 13.69
CA LEU A 24 -3.91 9.06 15.11
C LEU A 24 -2.69 9.93 15.37
N GLY A 25 -1.55 9.60 14.76
CA GLY A 25 -0.26 10.26 14.97
C GLY A 25 -0.03 11.51 14.10
N GLY A 26 -0.80 11.69 13.03
CA GLY A 26 -0.64 12.81 12.10
C GLY A 26 0.77 12.87 11.51
N ALA A 27 1.30 14.07 11.28
CA ALA A 27 2.63 14.26 10.69
C ALA A 27 3.75 13.61 11.51
N ARG A 28 3.57 13.43 12.83
CA ARG A 28 4.57 12.79 13.70
C ARG A 28 4.73 11.28 13.45
N ALA A 29 3.72 10.64 12.85
CA ALA A 29 3.80 9.23 12.49
C ALA A 29 4.69 8.98 11.27
N GLU A 30 4.99 10.02 10.48
CA GLU A 30 5.69 9.91 9.20
C GLU A 30 7.11 10.49 9.29
N PRO A 31 8.15 9.66 9.14
CA PRO A 31 9.54 10.12 9.20
C PRO A 31 9.86 11.16 8.13
N GLY A 32 10.36 12.32 8.56
CA GLY A 32 10.80 13.40 7.66
C GLY A 32 9.71 14.38 7.22
N MET A 33 8.49 14.28 7.75
CA MET A 33 7.44 15.27 7.51
C MET A 33 7.59 16.51 8.42
N PRO A 34 7.40 17.73 7.88
CA PRO A 34 7.14 18.90 8.71
C PRO A 34 5.92 18.70 9.60
N THR A 35 5.90 19.31 10.78
CA THR A 35 4.83 19.13 11.78
C THR A 35 3.90 20.35 11.89
N ASP A 36 3.81 21.16 10.83
CA ASP A 36 2.85 22.26 10.76
C ASP A 36 1.41 21.76 10.53
N ALA A 37 0.44 22.62 10.82
CA ALA A 37 -0.98 22.25 10.81
C ALA A 37 -1.49 21.82 9.42
N THR A 38 -0.92 22.34 8.33
CA THR A 38 -1.35 22.00 6.97
C THR A 38 -0.92 20.57 6.64
N VAL A 39 0.34 20.23 6.91
CA VAL A 39 0.86 18.87 6.72
C VAL A 39 0.19 17.88 7.67
N ASP A 40 0.03 18.22 8.95
CA ASP A 40 -0.62 17.33 9.93
C ASP A 40 -2.07 17.00 9.54
N SER A 41 -2.85 18.02 9.15
CA SER A 41 -4.23 17.83 8.67
C SER A 41 -4.29 16.92 7.44
N HIS A 42 -3.39 17.12 6.48
CA HIS A 42 -3.33 16.29 5.27
C HIS A 42 -2.98 14.83 5.60
N VAL A 43 -1.98 14.57 6.44
CA VAL A 43 -1.59 13.21 6.83
C VAL A 43 -2.74 12.51 7.57
N ARG A 44 -3.42 13.20 8.49
CA ARG A 44 -4.59 12.65 9.20
C ARG A 44 -5.74 12.31 8.27
N PHE A 45 -5.97 13.14 7.25
CA PHE A 45 -6.98 12.88 6.22
C PHE A 45 -6.62 11.66 5.35
N MET A 46 -5.35 11.51 4.98
CA MET A 46 -4.90 10.39 4.15
C MET A 46 -4.92 9.05 4.90
N GLY A 47 -4.80 9.07 6.24
CA GLY A 47 -4.83 7.85 7.06
C GLY A 47 -6.07 6.96 6.83
N PRO A 48 -7.31 7.46 7.02
CA PRO A 48 -8.54 6.72 6.71
C PRO A 48 -8.65 6.30 5.24
N VAL A 49 -8.15 7.11 4.30
CA VAL A 49 -8.14 6.76 2.87
C VAL A 49 -7.25 5.53 2.64
N PHE A 50 -6.06 5.51 3.22
CA PHE A 50 -5.15 4.37 3.11
C PHE A 50 -5.65 3.12 3.86
N ALA A 51 -6.31 3.32 5.00
CA ALA A 51 -6.98 2.24 5.70
C ALA A 51 -8.13 1.64 4.88
N GLY A 52 -8.95 2.49 4.22
CA GLY A 52 -10.00 2.05 3.30
C GLY A 52 -9.45 1.28 2.10
N TYR A 53 -8.31 1.72 1.56
CA TYR A 53 -7.58 0.95 0.54
C TYR A 53 -7.14 -0.44 1.07
N GLY A 54 -6.71 -0.52 2.33
CA GLY A 54 -6.43 -1.79 2.99
C GLY A 54 -7.67 -2.68 3.18
N VAL A 55 -8.84 -2.10 3.49
CA VAL A 55 -10.11 -2.82 3.52
C VAL A 55 -10.46 -3.42 2.16
N ALA A 56 -10.21 -2.69 1.06
CA ALA A 56 -10.44 -3.20 -0.29
C ALA A 56 -9.56 -4.43 -0.60
N TRP A 57 -8.31 -4.47 -0.10
CA TRP A 57 -7.47 -5.67 -0.18
C TRP A 57 -8.03 -6.85 0.60
N LEU A 58 -8.55 -6.61 1.82
CA LEU A 58 -9.18 -7.65 2.62
C LEU A 58 -10.44 -8.20 1.94
N ASP A 59 -11.26 -7.33 1.35
CA ASP A 59 -12.46 -7.74 0.60
C ASP A 59 -12.11 -8.58 -0.63
N ALA A 60 -11.13 -8.14 -1.44
CA ALA A 60 -10.66 -8.89 -2.61
C ALA A 60 -10.12 -10.28 -2.24
N ALA A 61 -9.58 -10.44 -1.03
CA ALA A 61 -9.06 -11.70 -0.50
C ALA A 61 -10.03 -12.46 0.43
N ARG A 62 -11.31 -12.06 0.51
CA ARG A 62 -12.26 -12.62 1.48
C ARG A 62 -12.74 -14.01 1.07
N ALA A 63 -13.09 -14.19 -0.21
CA ALA A 63 -13.68 -15.42 -0.75
C ALA A 63 -12.67 -16.58 -0.84
N ASP A 64 -13.17 -17.77 -1.14
CA ASP A 64 -12.30 -18.94 -1.22
C ASP A 64 -11.35 -18.92 -2.41
N GLU A 65 -11.87 -18.37 -3.50
CA GLU A 65 -11.17 -17.93 -4.69
C GLU A 65 -11.08 -16.40 -4.64
N PRO A 66 -9.88 -15.83 -4.38
CA PRO A 66 -9.69 -14.37 -4.35
C PRO A 66 -9.95 -13.71 -5.71
N ASP A 67 -10.48 -12.49 -5.68
CA ASP A 67 -10.72 -11.70 -6.90
C ASP A 67 -9.41 -11.14 -7.45
N LEU A 68 -8.81 -11.88 -8.38
CA LEU A 68 -7.54 -11.52 -9.01
C LEU A 68 -7.60 -10.19 -9.76
N THR A 69 -8.73 -9.85 -10.37
CA THR A 69 -8.89 -8.60 -11.12
C THR A 69 -8.84 -7.40 -10.19
N ARG A 70 -9.55 -7.46 -9.06
CA ARG A 70 -9.46 -6.43 -8.01
C ARG A 70 -8.07 -6.34 -7.41
N MET A 71 -7.42 -7.47 -7.11
CA MET A 71 -6.05 -7.48 -6.59
C MET A 71 -5.05 -6.83 -7.56
N ARG A 72 -5.18 -7.08 -8.87
CA ARG A 72 -4.36 -6.43 -9.90
C ARG A 72 -4.61 -4.92 -9.97
N LEU A 73 -5.88 -4.50 -9.91
CA LEU A 73 -6.22 -3.07 -9.88
C LEU A 73 -5.61 -2.39 -8.65
N LEU A 74 -5.78 -2.97 -7.46
CA LEU A 74 -5.21 -2.44 -6.23
C LEU A 74 -3.69 -2.37 -6.29
N ALA A 75 -3.03 -3.43 -6.76
CA ALA A 75 -1.57 -3.43 -6.96
C ALA A 75 -1.12 -2.37 -7.99
N GLY A 76 -1.90 -2.14 -9.04
CA GLY A 76 -1.65 -1.08 -10.01
C GLY A 76 -1.74 0.32 -9.40
N LEU A 77 -2.73 0.56 -8.52
CA LEU A 77 -2.83 1.82 -7.77
C LEU A 77 -1.63 2.04 -6.84
N MET A 78 -1.13 0.97 -6.21
CA MET A 78 0.09 1.03 -5.41
C MET A 78 1.30 1.43 -6.26
N ALA A 79 1.47 0.79 -7.42
CA ALA A 79 2.55 1.13 -8.34
C ALA A 79 2.45 2.57 -8.86
N LEU A 80 1.23 3.08 -9.09
CA LEU A 80 1.01 4.49 -9.44
C LEU A 80 1.45 5.43 -8.30
N GLY A 81 1.22 5.06 -7.04
CA GLY A 81 1.78 5.76 -5.88
C GLY A 81 3.32 5.81 -5.91
N GLY A 82 3.96 4.68 -6.22
CA GLY A 82 5.41 4.60 -6.40
C GLY A 82 5.93 5.48 -7.55
N ILE A 83 5.21 5.56 -8.66
CA ILE A 83 5.52 6.51 -9.75
C ILE A 83 5.45 7.95 -9.22
N GLY A 84 4.45 8.29 -8.41
CA GLY A 84 4.38 9.58 -7.72
C GLY A 84 5.64 9.90 -6.91
N ARG A 85 6.16 8.93 -6.14
CA ARG A 85 7.42 9.10 -5.39
C ARG A 85 8.64 9.28 -6.30
N LEU A 86 8.70 8.57 -7.43
CA LEU A 86 9.77 8.75 -8.42
C LEU A 86 9.73 10.15 -9.02
N LEU A 87 8.54 10.65 -9.35
CA LEU A 87 8.36 12.01 -9.84
C LEU A 87 8.82 13.04 -8.82
N THR A 88 8.45 12.89 -7.53
CA THR A 88 8.97 13.73 -6.45
C THR A 88 10.49 13.67 -6.36
N ARG A 89 11.08 12.46 -6.43
CA ARG A 89 12.53 12.29 -6.39
C ARG A 89 13.24 13.00 -7.55
N ALA A 90 12.64 12.97 -8.73
CA ALA A 90 13.18 13.61 -9.93
C ALA A 90 13.03 15.14 -9.91
N SER A 91 11.94 15.67 -9.33
CA SER A 91 11.63 17.11 -9.38
C SER A 91 12.07 17.89 -8.14
N LEU A 92 11.97 17.31 -6.95
CA LEU A 92 12.24 17.96 -5.65
C LEU A 92 13.41 17.33 -4.89
N GLY A 93 13.98 16.24 -5.41
CA GLY A 93 15.08 15.51 -4.77
C GLY A 93 14.60 14.37 -3.88
N ARG A 94 15.56 13.61 -3.32
CA ARG A 94 15.29 12.36 -2.60
C ARG A 94 14.57 12.63 -1.27
N PRO A 95 13.38 12.03 -1.04
CA PRO A 95 12.71 12.11 0.27
C PRO A 95 13.48 11.37 1.37
N HIS A 96 12.95 11.37 2.59
CA HIS A 96 13.46 10.56 3.69
C HIS A 96 13.63 9.09 3.27
N THR A 97 14.70 8.43 3.72
CA THR A 97 15.08 7.06 3.29
C THR A 97 14.00 6.01 3.52
N PHE A 98 13.12 6.22 4.49
CA PHE A 98 11.91 5.42 4.69
C PHE A 98 11.04 5.32 3.43
N HIS A 99 10.94 6.40 2.65
CA HIS A 99 10.17 6.41 1.41
C HIS A 99 10.81 5.59 0.29
N ASP A 100 12.10 5.27 0.36
CA ASP A 100 12.71 4.35 -0.61
C ASP A 100 12.25 2.91 -0.37
N LEU A 101 12.05 2.51 0.89
CA LEU A 101 11.45 1.22 1.23
C LEU A 101 10.00 1.15 0.75
N LEU A 102 9.21 2.21 0.99
CA LEU A 102 7.83 2.29 0.50
C LEU A 102 7.78 2.23 -1.03
N LEU A 103 8.63 2.98 -1.71
CA LEU A 103 8.75 2.95 -3.17
C LEU A 103 9.03 1.53 -3.69
N ALA A 104 9.96 0.80 -3.06
CA ALA A 104 10.28 -0.56 -3.47
C ALA A 104 9.08 -1.50 -3.32
N VAL A 105 8.35 -1.41 -2.20
CA VAL A 105 7.12 -2.19 -1.96
C VAL A 105 6.04 -1.80 -2.97
N GLU A 106 5.89 -0.52 -3.24
CA GLU A 106 4.85 0.02 -4.12
C GLU A 106 5.00 -0.50 -5.55
N LEU A 107 6.22 -0.50 -6.07
CA LEU A 107 6.53 -1.02 -7.41
C LEU A 107 6.55 -2.56 -7.47
N ALA A 108 6.85 -3.24 -6.36
CA ALA A 108 6.86 -4.70 -6.29
C ALA A 108 5.44 -5.31 -6.21
N ALA A 109 4.43 -4.54 -5.80
CA ALA A 109 3.07 -5.05 -5.57
C ALA A 109 2.46 -5.80 -6.76
N PRO A 110 2.52 -5.30 -8.03
CA PRO A 110 1.99 -6.02 -9.19
C PRO A 110 2.69 -7.37 -9.41
N VAL A 111 4.02 -7.40 -9.21
CA VAL A 111 4.83 -8.61 -9.36
C VAL A 111 4.47 -9.63 -8.27
N ALA A 112 4.29 -9.17 -7.03
CA ALA A 112 3.90 -10.03 -5.91
C ALA A 112 2.55 -10.73 -6.13
N VAL A 113 1.56 -10.01 -6.69
CA VAL A 113 0.25 -10.59 -7.05
C VAL A 113 0.41 -11.70 -8.09
N GLU A 114 1.22 -11.47 -9.13
CA GLU A 114 1.43 -12.45 -10.20
C GLU A 114 2.24 -13.67 -9.72
N ILE A 115 3.21 -13.49 -8.82
CA ILE A 115 3.93 -14.59 -8.16
C ILE A 115 2.96 -15.43 -7.33
N ALA A 116 2.11 -14.80 -6.51
CA ALA A 116 1.13 -15.51 -5.69
C ALA A 116 0.13 -16.30 -6.56
N ARG A 117 -0.33 -15.72 -7.67
CA ARG A 117 -1.18 -16.40 -8.66
C ARG A 117 -0.52 -17.65 -9.22
N ARG A 118 0.76 -17.57 -9.62
CA ARG A 118 1.52 -18.71 -10.15
C ARG A 118 1.72 -19.81 -9.11
N ALA A 119 2.01 -19.43 -7.86
CA ALA A 119 2.17 -20.37 -6.76
C ALA A 119 0.88 -21.13 -6.45
N ASP A 120 -0.28 -20.50 -6.61
CA ASP A 120 -1.57 -21.17 -6.45
C ASP A 120 -1.92 -22.08 -7.65
N ALA A 121 -1.54 -21.70 -8.88
CA ALA A 121 -1.76 -22.51 -10.08
C ALA A 121 -0.93 -23.80 -10.10
N GLY A 122 0.29 -23.78 -9.56
CA GLY A 122 1.14 -24.98 -9.47
C GLY A 122 0.76 -25.97 -8.34
N ARG A 123 -0.26 -25.64 -7.54
CA ARG A 123 -0.77 -26.48 -6.44
C ARG A 123 -2.14 -27.10 -6.73
N ALA A 124 -2.74 -26.78 -7.89
CA ALA A 124 -3.98 -27.36 -8.38
C ALA A 124 -3.67 -28.54 -9.31
#